data_AF-M3HYU2-F1
#
_entry.id   AF-M3HYU2-F1
#
_cell.length_a   1.000
_cell.length_b   1.000
_cell.length_c   1.000
_cell.angle_alpha   90.00
_cell.angle_beta   90.00
_cell.angle_gamma   90.00
#
_symmetry.space_group_name_H-M   'P 1'
#
loop_
_entity.id
_entity.type
_entity.pdbx_description
1 polymer ?
#
loop_
_entity_poly.entity_id
_entity_poly.type
_entity_poly.pdbx_seq_one_letter_code
_entity_poly.pdbx_strand_id
1 'polypeptide(L)'
;MHTVKPNYKIESFESLTRPKAVIGPGSLGGPTLKEMVKKDLSKYIDLTEYSETEKNKIQIVFQEYSPREEDNSYGKIGIFNLCILMPCWKSYESGVKVEYEINGKIERVERYTEDKTLWVWLPFVFYNIFTLSSEIEDYKKTKFLKLLNTIAPNIAKSTLKIENENKSKMAERLQIQNELSEWEKVNKNSVRDLVHYLQNANEGELKDQAKESLNNLLDKKVQTYIVNRYPFIKPYLKNMVLYPDGSSSGYNRSYQFFEIFTRLVLEKNSETGFKQDVKLFQKEGKIIWEIEYEGETHLLYFVSYKSNVTLEKISRDGVTLSLYYQPNGCHGVCRSSHLYGRFTAYPLWKDLDTDFLDSFK
;
A
#
# COMPACT_ATOMS: atom_id res chain seq x y z
N MET A 1 34.03 -46.94 -10.73
CA MET A 1 33.34 -46.32 -11.88
C MET A 1 31.97 -45.85 -11.40
N HIS A 2 31.56 -44.60 -11.65
CA HIS A 2 30.24 -44.09 -11.24
C HIS A 2 29.36 -43.92 -12.48
N THR A 3 28.14 -44.43 -12.43
CA THR A 3 27.11 -44.12 -13.41
C THR A 3 26.15 -43.11 -12.79
N VAL A 4 25.94 -41.99 -13.47
CA VAL A 4 25.00 -40.94 -13.09
C VAL A 4 23.95 -40.86 -14.17
N LYS A 5 22.68 -41.07 -13.81
CA LYS A 5 21.54 -40.96 -14.74
C LYS A 5 20.63 -39.82 -14.26
N PRO A 6 20.61 -38.67 -14.96
CA PRO A 6 19.71 -37.58 -14.60
C PRO A 6 18.26 -37.94 -14.93
N ASN A 7 17.32 -37.60 -14.05
CA ASN A 7 15.88 -37.73 -14.30
C ASN A 7 15.26 -36.42 -14.79
N TYR A 8 16.06 -35.60 -15.49
CA TYR A 8 15.66 -34.32 -16.05
C TYR A 8 16.36 -34.10 -17.39
N LYS A 9 15.74 -33.27 -18.25
CA LYS A 9 16.36 -32.80 -19.50
C LYS A 9 17.01 -31.44 -19.26
N ILE A 10 18.24 -31.27 -19.73
CA ILE A 10 18.90 -29.97 -19.75
C ILE A 10 18.29 -29.20 -20.91
N GLU A 11 17.74 -28.03 -20.61
CA GLU A 11 17.16 -27.14 -21.60
C GLU A 11 18.20 -26.10 -22.03
N SER A 12 18.12 -25.61 -23.27
CA SER A 12 18.87 -24.42 -23.67
C SER A 12 18.16 -23.16 -23.17
N PHE A 13 18.93 -22.15 -22.78
CA PHE A 13 18.40 -20.83 -22.43
C PHE A 13 18.93 -19.81 -23.43
N GLU A 14 18.07 -19.42 -24.38
CA GLU A 14 18.31 -18.37 -25.35
C GLU A 14 17.26 -17.28 -25.14
N SER A 15 17.64 -16.19 -24.48
CA SER A 15 16.79 -15.03 -24.25
C SER A 15 17.58 -13.75 -24.49
N LEU A 16 16.94 -12.76 -25.12
CA LEU A 16 17.47 -11.41 -25.31
C LEU A 16 17.66 -10.66 -23.98
N THR A 17 16.92 -11.06 -22.94
CA THR A 17 16.98 -10.44 -21.61
C THR A 17 17.12 -11.51 -20.53
N ARG A 18 18.00 -11.25 -19.55
CA ARG A 18 18.16 -12.12 -18.38
C ARG A 18 17.10 -11.77 -17.34
N PRO A 19 16.39 -12.75 -16.77
CA PRO A 19 15.40 -12.46 -15.74
C PRO A 19 16.06 -11.98 -14.46
N LYS A 20 15.33 -11.17 -13.68
CA LYS A 20 15.84 -10.62 -12.41
C LYS A 20 15.41 -11.46 -11.22
N ALA A 21 16.35 -11.82 -10.36
CA ALA A 21 16.07 -12.58 -9.13
C ALA A 21 17.06 -12.27 -8.01
N VAL A 22 16.76 -12.79 -6.81
CA VAL A 22 17.64 -12.77 -5.64
C VAL A 22 17.80 -14.19 -5.08
N ILE A 23 18.95 -14.51 -4.50
CA ILE A 23 19.14 -15.78 -3.78
C ILE A 23 18.58 -15.62 -2.37
N GLY A 24 17.52 -16.38 -2.07
CA GLY A 24 16.82 -16.30 -0.79
C GLY A 24 17.70 -16.74 0.40
N PRO A 25 17.42 -16.24 1.62
CA PRO A 25 18.21 -16.56 2.81
C PRO A 25 18.12 -18.04 3.23
N GLY A 26 17.06 -18.75 2.84
CA GLY A 26 16.87 -20.18 3.11
C GLY A 26 17.69 -21.13 2.22
N SER A 27 18.51 -20.59 1.30
CA SER A 27 19.36 -21.41 0.44
C SER A 27 20.49 -22.06 1.24
N LEU A 28 20.75 -23.35 1.01
CA LEU A 28 21.83 -24.06 1.67
C LEU A 28 23.21 -23.48 1.35
N GLY A 29 24.11 -23.56 2.33
CA GLY A 29 25.53 -23.23 2.21
C GLY A 29 25.93 -21.92 2.87
N GLY A 30 27.13 -21.90 3.45
CA GLY A 30 27.73 -20.68 3.99
C GLY A 30 28.03 -19.63 2.90
N PRO A 31 28.53 -18.43 3.27
CA PRO A 31 28.73 -17.29 2.36
C PRO A 31 29.51 -17.62 1.10
N THR A 32 30.51 -18.50 1.21
CA THR A 32 31.36 -18.92 0.09
C THR A 32 30.63 -19.76 -0.96
N LEU A 33 29.68 -20.62 -0.55
CA LEU A 33 28.87 -21.38 -1.49
C LEU A 33 27.91 -20.45 -2.24
N LYS A 34 27.31 -19.50 -1.52
CA LYS A 34 26.38 -18.52 -2.09
C LYS A 34 27.03 -17.70 -3.20
N GLU A 35 28.28 -17.26 -3.01
CA GLU A 35 29.04 -16.54 -4.04
C GLU A 35 29.39 -17.40 -5.26
N MET A 36 29.75 -18.68 -5.07
CA MET A 36 29.98 -19.59 -6.21
C MET A 36 28.70 -19.84 -7.02
N VAL A 37 27.58 -20.08 -6.34
CA VAL A 37 26.27 -20.25 -6.97
C VAL A 37 25.84 -18.98 -7.72
N LYS A 38 26.05 -17.81 -7.10
CA LYS A 38 25.80 -16.50 -7.73
C LYS A 38 26.62 -16.34 -9.01
N LYS A 39 27.92 -16.67 -8.98
CA LYS A 39 28.80 -16.59 -10.16
C LYS A 39 28.30 -17.46 -11.32
N ASP A 40 27.90 -18.70 -11.05
CA ASP A 40 27.46 -19.60 -12.12
C ASP A 40 26.08 -19.24 -12.68
N LEU A 41 25.13 -18.85 -11.81
CA LEU A 41 23.80 -18.42 -12.24
C LEU A 41 23.80 -17.04 -12.91
N SER A 42 24.73 -16.15 -12.58
CA SER A 42 24.83 -14.80 -13.15
C SER A 42 25.02 -14.77 -14.68
N LYS A 43 25.47 -15.90 -15.25
CA LYS A 43 25.56 -16.10 -16.70
C LYS A 43 24.19 -16.07 -17.38
N TYR A 44 23.14 -16.48 -16.67
CA TYR A 44 21.79 -16.66 -17.21
C TYR A 44 20.74 -15.76 -16.54
N ILE A 45 20.98 -15.33 -15.30
CA ILE A 45 20.03 -14.57 -14.46
C ILE A 45 20.73 -13.30 -13.96
N ASP A 46 20.02 -12.17 -13.95
CA ASP A 46 20.51 -10.94 -13.31
C ASP A 46 20.22 -11.02 -11.80
N LEU A 47 21.25 -11.41 -11.03
CA LEU A 47 21.14 -11.66 -9.60
C LEU A 47 21.49 -10.41 -8.79
N THR A 48 20.53 -9.94 -7.99
CA THR A 48 20.75 -8.87 -7.01
C THR A 48 20.91 -9.42 -5.59
N GLU A 49 21.40 -8.59 -4.67
CA GLU A 49 21.47 -8.99 -3.26
C GLU A 49 20.08 -8.99 -2.63
N TYR A 50 19.87 -9.94 -1.72
CA TYR A 50 18.66 -10.00 -0.93
C TYR A 50 18.64 -8.83 0.06
N SER A 51 17.60 -8.03 0.01
CA SER A 51 17.25 -7.08 1.06
C SER A 51 15.87 -7.41 1.60
N GLU A 52 15.69 -7.31 2.92
CA GLU A 52 14.37 -7.45 3.55
C GLU A 52 13.37 -6.40 3.05
N THR A 53 13.85 -5.29 2.47
CA THR A 53 13.03 -4.24 1.85
C THR A 53 12.54 -4.61 0.45
N GLU A 54 13.06 -5.67 -0.17
CA GLU A 54 12.78 -6.06 -1.56
C GLU A 54 12.04 -7.40 -1.68
N LYS A 55 11.12 -7.69 -0.76
CA LYS A 55 10.32 -8.94 -0.73
C LYS A 55 9.54 -9.23 -2.02
N ASN A 56 9.31 -8.21 -2.86
CA ASN A 56 8.60 -8.34 -4.12
C ASN A 56 9.45 -8.93 -5.26
N LYS A 57 10.78 -9.05 -5.10
CA LYS A 57 11.64 -9.73 -6.10
C LYS A 57 11.44 -11.24 -6.05
N ILE A 58 11.67 -11.91 -7.18
CA ILE A 58 11.68 -13.38 -7.25
C ILE A 58 12.87 -13.89 -6.44
N GLN A 59 12.59 -14.68 -5.40
CA GLN A 59 13.60 -15.31 -4.58
C GLN A 59 13.77 -16.76 -5.02
N ILE A 60 15.01 -17.17 -5.26
CA ILE A 60 15.35 -18.55 -5.60
C ILE A 60 16.03 -19.18 -4.38
N VAL A 61 15.45 -20.27 -3.89
CA VAL A 61 15.92 -20.99 -2.70
C VAL A 61 16.37 -22.40 -3.11
N PHE A 62 17.64 -22.72 -2.84
CA PHE A 62 18.22 -24.03 -3.13
C PHE A 62 18.27 -24.91 -1.90
N GLN A 63 17.70 -26.11 -1.99
CA GLN A 63 17.72 -27.13 -0.95
C GLN A 63 18.28 -28.45 -1.52
N GLU A 64 19.05 -29.17 -0.72
CA GLU A 64 19.55 -30.51 -1.04
C GLU A 64 18.38 -31.47 -0.88
N TYR A 65 18.19 -32.31 -1.89
CA TYR A 65 17.12 -33.28 -1.92
C TYR A 65 17.73 -34.68 -1.97
N SER A 66 17.50 -35.48 -0.93
CA SER A 66 17.77 -36.91 -0.93
C SER A 66 16.51 -37.61 -0.43
N PRO A 67 15.82 -38.42 -1.26
CA PRO A 67 14.73 -39.24 -0.76
C PRO A 67 15.31 -40.24 0.24
N ARG A 68 14.67 -40.37 1.40
CA ARG A 68 15.11 -41.25 2.50
C ARG A 68 15.39 -42.65 1.97
N GLU A 69 16.58 -43.18 2.25
CA GLU A 69 16.89 -44.61 2.05
C GLU A 69 15.86 -45.42 2.87
N GLU A 70 15.03 -46.24 2.20
CA GLU A 70 14.21 -47.24 2.88
C GLU A 70 15.14 -48.23 3.58
N ASP A 71 15.12 -48.21 4.91
CA ASP A 71 16.09 -48.88 5.75
C ASP A 71 15.74 -50.38 5.88
N ASN A 72 16.00 -51.16 4.83
CA ASN A 72 15.88 -52.62 4.86
C ASN A 72 17.08 -53.21 5.63
N SER A 73 17.01 -53.14 6.96
CA SER A 73 18.04 -53.53 7.92
C SER A 73 18.32 -55.05 7.97
N TYR A 74 17.41 -55.91 7.50
CA TYR A 74 17.55 -57.37 7.61
C TYR A 74 18.38 -58.05 6.50
N GLY A 75 18.68 -57.36 5.38
CA GLY A 75 19.51 -57.90 4.29
C GLY A 75 21.01 -57.59 4.38
N LYS A 76 21.42 -56.71 5.31
CA LYS A 76 22.77 -56.11 5.31
C LYS A 76 23.88 -57.13 5.62
N ILE A 77 23.66 -58.10 6.52
CA ILE A 77 24.70 -59.05 6.95
C ILE A 77 25.15 -60.01 5.82
N GLY A 78 24.22 -60.44 4.96
CA GLY A 78 24.55 -61.27 3.79
C GLY A 78 25.26 -60.50 2.67
N ILE A 79 24.88 -59.23 2.47
CA ILE A 79 25.49 -58.33 1.48
C ILE A 79 26.93 -57.97 1.89
N PHE A 80 27.22 -57.74 3.17
CA PHE A 80 28.58 -57.44 3.65
C PHE A 80 29.58 -58.54 3.31
N ASN A 81 29.24 -59.82 3.45
CA ASN A 81 30.15 -60.92 3.09
C ASN A 81 30.35 -61.05 1.57
N LEU A 82 29.31 -60.77 0.77
CA LEU A 82 29.39 -60.84 -0.69
C LEU A 82 30.23 -59.69 -1.28
N CYS A 83 30.11 -58.49 -0.71
CA CYS A 83 30.82 -57.29 -1.17
C CYS A 83 32.33 -57.27 -0.85
N ILE A 84 32.81 -58.22 -0.03
CA ILE A 84 34.24 -58.48 0.20
C ILE A 84 34.83 -59.27 -0.97
N LEU A 85 34.08 -60.23 -1.52
CA LEU A 85 34.53 -61.14 -2.57
C LEU A 85 34.26 -60.61 -3.98
N MET A 86 33.16 -59.87 -4.19
CA MET A 86 32.81 -59.26 -5.47
C MET A 86 32.37 -57.80 -5.30
N PRO A 87 32.61 -56.90 -6.26
CA PRO A 87 32.20 -55.51 -6.15
C PRO A 87 30.67 -55.37 -6.14
N CYS A 88 30.13 -54.63 -5.18
CA CYS A 88 28.69 -54.40 -5.01
C CYS A 88 28.22 -53.08 -5.59
N TRP A 89 26.94 -53.03 -5.95
CA TRP A 89 26.29 -51.85 -6.49
C TRP A 89 25.48 -51.19 -5.37
N LYS A 90 25.84 -49.97 -4.99
CA LYS A 90 24.98 -49.14 -4.15
C LYS A 90 24.38 -48.04 -5.02
N SER A 91 23.07 -48.09 -5.22
CA SER A 91 22.32 -46.98 -5.81
C SER A 91 21.85 -46.03 -4.73
N TYR A 92 22.03 -44.73 -4.92
CA TYR A 92 21.40 -43.69 -4.11
C TYR A 92 20.91 -42.57 -5.01
N GLU A 93 19.79 -41.97 -4.62
CA GLU A 93 19.25 -40.78 -5.27
C GLU A 93 19.75 -39.53 -4.56
N SER A 94 20.26 -38.57 -5.33
CA SER A 94 20.59 -37.24 -4.82
C SER A 94 20.12 -36.18 -5.81
N GLY A 95 19.72 -35.02 -5.32
CA GLY A 95 19.19 -33.96 -6.16
C GLY A 95 19.20 -32.58 -5.52
N VAL A 96 18.69 -31.62 -6.28
CA VAL A 96 18.45 -30.24 -5.83
C VAL A 96 16.96 -29.95 -5.95
N LYS A 97 16.39 -29.40 -4.88
CA LYS A 97 15.08 -28.78 -4.86
C LYS A 97 15.26 -27.26 -4.99
N VAL A 98 14.57 -26.66 -5.97
CA VAL A 98 14.59 -25.22 -6.24
C VAL A 98 13.19 -24.69 -5.95
N GLU A 99 13.08 -23.78 -4.99
CA GLU A 99 11.82 -23.08 -4.68
C GLU A 99 11.90 -21.64 -5.20
N TYR A 100 10.82 -21.18 -5.82
CA TYR A 100 10.67 -19.81 -6.29
C TYR A 100 9.61 -19.12 -5.43
N GLU A 101 10.02 -18.06 -4.74
CA GLU A 101 9.16 -17.33 -3.81
C GLU A 101 9.00 -15.87 -4.23
N ILE A 102 7.79 -15.33 -4.08
CA ILE A 102 7.50 -13.90 -4.22
C ILE A 102 6.74 -13.48 -2.97
N ASN A 103 7.26 -12.47 -2.26
CA ASN A 103 6.68 -11.97 -1.01
C ASN A 103 6.43 -13.07 0.05
N GLY A 104 7.36 -14.02 0.16
CA GLY A 104 7.27 -15.15 1.11
C GLY A 104 6.24 -16.23 0.74
N LYS A 105 5.60 -16.13 -0.44
CA LYS A 105 4.72 -17.18 -0.97
C LYS A 105 5.47 -18.00 -2.03
N ILE A 106 5.41 -19.32 -1.92
CA ILE A 106 5.96 -20.24 -2.91
C ILE A 106 5.07 -20.19 -4.16
N GLU A 107 5.64 -19.73 -5.27
CA GLU A 107 4.99 -19.71 -6.58
C GLU A 107 5.24 -21.02 -7.35
N ARG A 108 6.42 -21.63 -7.18
CA ARG A 108 6.79 -22.87 -7.87
C ARG A 108 7.87 -23.64 -7.12
N VAL A 109 7.83 -24.98 -7.25
CA VAL A 109 8.87 -25.89 -6.73
C VAL A 109 9.31 -26.83 -7.84
N GLU A 110 10.61 -26.92 -8.06
CA GLU A 110 11.22 -27.82 -9.05
C GLU A 110 12.20 -28.77 -8.36
N ARG A 111 12.26 -30.02 -8.82
CA ARG A 111 13.15 -31.06 -8.27
C ARG A 111 13.97 -31.64 -9.40
N TYR A 112 15.28 -31.62 -9.23
CA TYR A 112 16.25 -32.17 -10.16
C TYR A 112 16.99 -33.30 -9.47
N THR A 113 16.67 -34.55 -9.81
CA THR A 113 17.28 -35.74 -9.22
C THR A 113 18.20 -36.45 -10.20
N GLU A 114 19.26 -37.04 -9.66
CA GLU A 114 20.17 -37.91 -10.37
C GLU A 114 20.28 -39.25 -9.64
N ASP A 115 20.03 -40.34 -10.35
CA ASP A 115 20.28 -41.69 -9.85
C ASP A 115 21.77 -41.95 -9.95
N LYS A 116 22.39 -42.31 -8.82
CA LYS A 116 23.82 -42.58 -8.77
C LYS A 116 24.06 -44.01 -8.37
N THR A 117 24.79 -44.73 -9.23
CA THR A 117 25.23 -46.09 -8.94
C THR A 117 26.72 -46.07 -8.63
N LEU A 118 27.06 -46.53 -7.43
CA LEU A 118 28.42 -46.57 -6.93
C LEU A 118 28.87 -48.03 -6.79
N TRP A 119 29.99 -48.33 -7.42
CA TRP A 119 30.67 -49.61 -7.21
C TRP A 119 31.47 -49.55 -5.91
N VAL A 120 31.10 -50.40 -4.96
CA VAL A 120 31.73 -50.52 -3.65
C VAL A 120 32.42 -51.87 -3.57
N TRP A 121 33.73 -51.87 -3.35
CA TRP A 121 34.47 -53.09 -3.01
C TRP A 121 35.07 -52.92 -1.61
N LEU A 122 34.57 -53.70 -0.66
CA LEU A 122 34.80 -53.48 0.78
C LEU A 122 36.29 -53.40 1.19
N PRO A 123 37.23 -54.16 0.61
CA PRO A 123 38.65 -54.07 0.97
C PRO A 123 39.26 -52.67 0.77
N PHE A 124 38.77 -51.88 -0.20
CA PHE A 124 39.24 -50.52 -0.48
C PHE A 124 38.50 -49.42 0.31
N VAL A 125 37.37 -49.76 0.92
CA VAL A 125 36.49 -48.82 1.61
C VAL A 125 37.01 -48.55 3.03
N PHE A 126 37.55 -49.57 3.72
CA PHE A 126 38.13 -49.41 5.05
C PHE A 126 39.38 -48.53 5.08
N TYR A 127 40.17 -48.50 4.00
CA TYR A 127 41.35 -47.63 3.90
C TYR A 127 40.99 -46.14 3.74
N ASN A 128 39.80 -45.83 3.19
CA ASN A 128 39.35 -44.46 2.92
C ASN A 128 38.43 -43.89 4.02
N ILE A 129 37.73 -44.71 4.81
CA ILE A 129 36.77 -44.22 5.81
C ILE A 129 37.43 -43.45 6.95
N PHE A 130 38.65 -43.81 7.37
CA PHE A 130 39.32 -43.18 8.50
C PHE A 130 40.12 -41.91 8.16
N THR A 131 40.31 -41.59 6.88
CA THR A 131 41.16 -40.48 6.41
C THR A 131 40.41 -39.33 5.71
N LEU A 132 39.13 -39.49 5.34
CA LEU A 132 38.43 -38.59 4.39
C LEU A 132 37.21 -37.80 4.93
N SER A 133 37.04 -37.59 6.24
CA SER A 133 35.82 -36.89 6.72
C SER A 133 35.63 -35.49 6.12
N SER A 134 36.71 -34.71 5.94
CA SER A 134 36.69 -33.40 5.26
C SER A 134 36.54 -33.51 3.74
N GLU A 135 37.17 -34.51 3.11
CA GLU A 135 37.09 -34.72 1.67
C GLU A 135 35.69 -35.16 1.19
N ILE A 136 34.92 -35.86 2.04
CA ILE A 136 33.54 -36.24 1.74
C ILE A 136 32.63 -35.00 1.68
N GLU A 137 32.84 -34.04 2.57
CA GLU A 137 32.05 -32.80 2.62
C GLU A 137 32.37 -31.90 1.41
N ASP A 138 33.65 -31.75 1.07
CA ASP A 138 34.10 -31.04 -0.14
C ASP A 138 33.65 -31.73 -1.44
N TYR A 139 33.65 -33.06 -1.46
CA TYR A 139 33.15 -33.86 -2.59
C TYR A 139 31.64 -33.66 -2.80
N LYS A 140 30.84 -33.69 -1.73
CA LYS A 140 29.39 -33.40 -1.80
C LYS A 140 29.12 -31.99 -2.28
N LYS A 141 29.87 -31.01 -1.77
CA LYS A 141 29.79 -29.60 -2.16
C LYS A 141 30.09 -29.40 -3.65
N THR A 142 31.16 -30.01 -4.15
CA THR A 142 31.56 -29.91 -5.56
C THR A 142 30.53 -30.57 -6.48
N LYS A 143 29.97 -31.71 -6.05
CA LYS A 143 28.89 -32.39 -6.80
C LYS A 143 27.62 -31.54 -6.84
N PHE A 144 27.22 -30.93 -5.73
CA PHE A 144 26.07 -30.02 -5.67
C PHE A 144 26.23 -28.83 -6.61
N LEU A 145 27.39 -28.17 -6.60
CA LEU A 145 27.70 -27.06 -7.51
C LEU A 145 27.69 -27.49 -8.98
N LYS A 146 28.23 -28.68 -9.29
CA LYS A 146 28.20 -29.22 -10.65
C LYS A 146 26.78 -29.49 -11.15
N LEU A 147 25.93 -30.05 -10.30
CA LEU A 147 24.51 -30.25 -10.59
C LEU A 147 23.82 -28.90 -10.81
N LEU A 148 23.99 -27.93 -9.90
CA LEU A 148 23.44 -26.57 -10.04
C LEU A 148 23.84 -25.89 -11.35
N ASN A 149 25.13 -25.94 -11.72
CA ASN A 149 25.62 -25.35 -12.96
C ASN A 149 24.99 -26.05 -14.20
N THR A 150 24.74 -27.35 -14.10
CA THR A 150 24.09 -28.14 -15.17
C THR A 150 22.62 -27.74 -15.36
N ILE A 151 21.90 -27.45 -14.26
CA ILE A 151 20.48 -27.07 -14.29
C ILE A 151 20.26 -25.55 -14.35
N ALA A 152 21.33 -24.73 -14.33
CA ALA A 152 21.25 -23.27 -14.37
C ALA A 152 20.41 -22.72 -15.55
N PRO A 153 20.49 -23.26 -16.78
CA PRO A 153 19.61 -22.87 -17.88
C PRO A 153 18.12 -23.14 -17.60
N ASN A 154 17.79 -24.27 -16.98
CA ASN A 154 16.42 -24.60 -16.61
C ASN A 154 15.90 -23.63 -15.55
N ILE A 155 16.72 -23.32 -14.54
CA ILE A 155 16.37 -22.33 -13.50
C ILE A 155 16.10 -20.96 -14.12
N ALA A 156 16.94 -20.52 -15.06
CA ALA A 156 16.76 -19.24 -15.75
C ALA A 156 15.46 -19.20 -16.55
N LYS A 157 15.12 -20.27 -17.26
CA LYS A 157 13.87 -20.35 -18.02
C LYS A 157 12.64 -20.30 -17.12
N SER A 158 12.65 -21.04 -16.02
CA SER A 158 11.56 -21.01 -15.03
C SER A 158 11.44 -19.63 -14.36
N THR A 159 12.56 -19.00 -14.03
CA THR A 159 12.60 -17.62 -13.49
C THR A 159 11.97 -16.63 -14.47
N LEU A 160 12.34 -16.68 -15.75
CA LEU A 160 11.78 -15.82 -16.79
C LEU A 160 10.27 -16.03 -16.99
N LYS A 161 9.81 -17.29 -16.90
CA LYS A 161 8.39 -17.61 -16.97
C LYS A 161 7.62 -16.98 -15.80
N ILE A 162 8.14 -17.14 -14.57
CA ILE A 162 7.54 -16.56 -13.36
C ILE A 162 7.51 -15.03 -13.43
N GLU A 163 8.60 -14.41 -13.89
CA GLU A 163 8.68 -12.96 -14.09
C GLU A 163 7.62 -12.46 -15.06
N ASN A 164 7.47 -13.12 -16.21
CA ASN A 164 6.47 -12.73 -17.21
C ASN A 164 5.03 -12.93 -16.72
N GLU A 165 4.75 -14.04 -16.01
CA GLU A 165 3.42 -14.33 -15.45
C GLU A 165 3.02 -13.36 -14.32
N ASN A 166 4.00 -12.83 -13.58
CA ASN A 166 3.76 -11.95 -12.44
C ASN A 166 4.09 -10.48 -12.69
N LYS A 167 4.56 -10.11 -13.90
CA LYS A 167 5.02 -8.76 -14.24
C LYS A 167 4.01 -7.67 -13.88
N SER A 168 2.74 -7.87 -14.22
CA SER A 168 1.66 -6.91 -13.91
C SER A 168 1.41 -6.80 -12.42
N LYS A 169 1.29 -7.93 -11.72
CA LYS A 169 1.06 -7.99 -10.26
C LYS A 169 2.21 -7.38 -9.47
N MET A 170 3.45 -7.59 -9.91
CA MET A 170 4.64 -7.01 -9.27
C MET A 170 4.68 -5.48 -9.46
N ALA A 171 4.33 -4.98 -10.65
CA ALA A 171 4.23 -3.55 -10.91
C ALA A 171 3.12 -2.88 -10.08
N GLU A 172 1.94 -3.50 -10.01
CA GLU A 172 0.80 -3.02 -9.21
C GLU A 172 1.15 -2.95 -7.72
N ARG A 173 1.77 -4.00 -7.16
CA ARG A 173 2.22 -4.00 -5.76
C ARG A 173 3.25 -2.91 -5.47
N LEU A 174 4.19 -2.70 -6.37
CA LEU A 174 5.21 -1.66 -6.23
C LEU A 174 4.56 -0.27 -6.26
N GLN A 175 3.59 -0.07 -7.14
CA GLN A 175 2.82 1.17 -7.21
C GLN A 175 2.06 1.42 -5.89
N ILE A 176 1.33 0.44 -5.36
CA ILE A 176 0.60 0.55 -4.09
C ILE A 176 1.56 0.87 -2.93
N GLN A 177 2.72 0.21 -2.87
CA GLN A 177 3.73 0.50 -1.84
C GLN A 177 4.28 1.92 -1.93
N ASN A 178 4.53 2.41 -3.15
CA ASN A 178 4.96 3.79 -3.36
C ASN A 178 3.86 4.77 -2.93
N GLU A 179 2.60 4.52 -3.31
CA GLU A 179 1.46 5.36 -2.92
C GLU A 179 1.26 5.41 -1.39
N LEU A 180 1.39 4.26 -0.71
CA LEU A 180 1.35 4.17 0.74
C LEU A 180 2.49 4.97 1.39
N SER A 181 3.72 4.82 0.90
CA SER A 181 4.88 5.54 1.42
C SER A 181 4.75 7.05 1.24
N GLU A 182 4.25 7.50 0.08
CA GLU A 182 3.98 8.91 -0.15
C GLU A 182 2.87 9.43 0.76
N TRP A 183 1.78 8.67 0.91
CA TRP A 183 0.70 9.02 1.83
C TRP A 183 1.21 9.18 3.27
N GLU A 184 2.02 8.24 3.77
CA GLU A 184 2.56 8.29 5.14
C GLU A 184 3.34 9.58 5.43
N LYS A 185 4.09 10.10 4.46
CA LYS A 185 4.90 11.33 4.58
C LYS A 185 4.08 12.62 4.59
N VAL A 186 2.86 12.61 4.05
CA VAL A 186 2.00 13.81 4.00
C VAL A 186 1.73 14.32 5.42
N ASN A 187 1.82 15.64 5.66
CA ASN A 187 1.39 16.23 6.91
C ASN A 187 -0.14 16.42 6.90
N LYS A 188 -0.87 15.59 7.66
CA LYS A 188 -2.35 15.60 7.70
C LYS A 188 -2.93 16.83 8.39
N ASN A 189 -2.09 17.70 8.98
CA ASN A 189 -2.51 18.97 9.56
C ASN A 189 -2.27 20.17 8.65
N SER A 190 -1.65 19.97 7.48
CA SER A 190 -1.40 20.98 6.45
C SER A 190 -2.45 20.85 5.35
N VAL A 191 -3.22 21.91 5.13
CA VAL A 191 -4.18 21.97 4.01
C VAL A 191 -3.42 21.89 2.70
N ARG A 192 -2.29 22.61 2.59
CA ARG A 192 -1.45 22.60 1.39
C ARG A 192 -0.97 21.20 1.03
N ASP A 193 -0.47 20.45 2.02
CA ASP A 193 0.12 19.13 1.77
C ASP A 193 -0.95 18.11 1.34
N LEU A 194 -2.14 18.17 1.97
CA LEU A 194 -3.27 17.32 1.61
C LEU A 194 -3.80 17.61 0.20
N VAL A 195 -3.94 18.90 -0.16
CA VAL A 195 -4.35 19.29 -1.52
C VAL A 195 -3.31 18.86 -2.55
N HIS A 196 -2.02 19.05 -2.28
CA HIS A 196 -0.94 18.63 -3.17
C HIS A 196 -0.94 17.09 -3.37
N TYR A 197 -1.16 16.32 -2.30
CA TYR A 197 -1.30 14.87 -2.41
C TYR A 197 -2.50 14.49 -3.29
N LEU A 198 -3.68 15.06 -3.03
CA LEU A 198 -4.91 14.75 -3.76
C LEU A 198 -4.86 15.08 -5.27
N GLN A 199 -4.08 16.09 -5.66
CA GLN A 199 -3.84 16.44 -7.06
C GLN A 199 -3.02 15.38 -7.81
N ASN A 200 -2.15 14.66 -7.11
CA ASN A 200 -1.24 13.68 -7.69
C ASN A 200 -1.64 12.22 -7.42
N ALA A 201 -2.55 11.98 -6.47
CA ALA A 201 -2.97 10.65 -6.08
C ALA A 201 -3.87 9.98 -7.14
N ASN A 202 -3.60 8.69 -7.36
CA ASN A 202 -4.45 7.82 -8.15
C ASN A 202 -5.79 7.57 -7.45
N GLU A 203 -6.85 7.29 -8.21
CA GLU A 203 -8.14 6.93 -7.63
C GLU A 203 -8.04 5.64 -6.81
N GLY A 204 -8.73 5.59 -5.68
CA GLY A 204 -8.72 4.45 -4.76
C GLY A 204 -8.85 4.87 -3.30
N GLU A 205 -8.69 3.88 -2.41
CA GLU A 205 -8.93 4.02 -0.97
C GLU A 205 -8.09 5.14 -0.34
N LEU A 206 -6.81 5.25 -0.69
CA LEU A 206 -5.92 6.27 -0.12
C LEU A 206 -6.34 7.70 -0.51
N LYS A 207 -6.83 7.88 -1.74
CA LYS A 207 -7.33 9.19 -2.19
C LYS A 207 -8.62 9.55 -1.45
N ASP A 208 -9.48 8.57 -1.19
CA ASP A 208 -10.70 8.79 -0.41
C ASP A 208 -10.41 9.11 1.06
N GLN A 209 -9.45 8.39 1.68
CA GLN A 209 -8.95 8.71 3.02
C GLN A 209 -8.34 10.13 3.09
N ALA A 210 -7.62 10.54 2.05
CA ALA A 210 -7.07 11.89 1.95
C ALA A 210 -8.17 12.97 1.79
N LYS A 211 -9.23 12.70 1.01
CA LYS A 211 -10.40 13.59 0.90
C LYS A 211 -11.09 13.76 2.24
N GLU A 212 -11.31 12.66 2.97
CA GLU A 212 -11.92 12.71 4.30
C GLU A 212 -11.04 13.49 5.29
N SER A 213 -9.73 13.22 5.29
CA SER A 213 -8.77 13.94 6.12
C SER A 213 -8.79 15.45 5.84
N LEU A 214 -8.84 15.84 4.57
CA LEU A 214 -8.95 17.24 4.17
C LEU A 214 -10.26 17.87 4.65
N ASN A 215 -11.41 17.24 4.42
CA ASN A 215 -12.71 17.77 4.84
C ASN A 215 -12.76 17.97 6.36
N ASN A 216 -12.30 16.99 7.13
CA ASN A 216 -12.22 17.08 8.59
C ASN A 216 -11.31 18.22 9.05
N LEU A 217 -10.17 18.41 8.37
CA LEU A 217 -9.27 19.52 8.66
C LEU A 217 -9.93 20.86 8.33
N LEU A 218 -10.56 21.00 7.17
CA LEU A 218 -11.24 22.23 6.75
C LEU A 218 -12.36 22.61 7.74
N ASP A 219 -13.19 21.65 8.16
CA ASP A 219 -14.24 21.89 9.15
C ASP A 219 -13.67 22.38 10.49
N LYS A 220 -12.55 21.80 10.92
CA LYS A 220 -11.84 22.25 12.12
C LYS A 220 -11.32 23.67 11.93
N LYS A 221 -10.73 24.00 10.78
CA LYS A 221 -10.24 25.36 10.48
C LYS A 221 -11.38 26.39 10.51
N VAL A 222 -12.54 26.06 9.93
CA VAL A 222 -13.74 26.91 9.96
C VAL A 222 -14.17 27.16 11.41
N GLN A 223 -14.33 26.10 12.21
CA GLN A 223 -14.72 26.21 13.62
C GLN A 223 -13.73 27.05 14.44
N THR A 224 -12.42 26.80 14.29
CA THR A 224 -11.37 27.55 14.98
C THR A 224 -11.42 29.03 14.61
N TYR A 225 -11.52 29.35 13.32
CA TYR A 225 -11.60 30.73 12.85
C TYR A 225 -12.80 31.47 13.45
N ILE A 226 -13.99 30.86 13.38
CA ILE A 226 -15.23 31.46 13.89
C ILE A 226 -15.13 31.68 15.39
N VAL A 227 -14.64 30.71 16.17
CA VAL A 227 -14.54 30.86 17.64
C VAL A 227 -13.51 31.90 18.05
N ASN A 228 -12.37 31.96 17.37
CA ASN A 228 -11.33 32.93 17.68
C ASN A 228 -11.81 34.36 17.42
N ARG A 229 -12.56 34.59 16.34
CA ARG A 229 -13.07 35.91 15.97
C ARG A 229 -14.38 36.28 16.67
N TYR A 230 -15.23 35.29 16.93
CA TYR A 230 -16.56 35.44 17.51
C TYR A 230 -16.79 34.43 18.66
N PRO A 231 -16.16 34.62 19.84
CA PRO A 231 -16.22 33.64 20.94
C PRO A 231 -17.64 33.30 21.40
N PHE A 232 -18.59 34.23 21.28
CA PHE A 232 -20.00 34.02 21.62
C PHE A 232 -20.71 32.97 20.74
N ILE A 233 -20.11 32.57 19.61
CA ILE A 233 -20.62 31.52 18.72
C ILE A 233 -20.28 30.11 19.20
N LYS A 234 -19.27 29.96 20.05
CA LYS A 234 -18.80 28.65 20.55
C LYS A 234 -19.91 27.68 20.99
N PRO A 235 -20.94 28.08 21.77
CA PRO A 235 -22.00 27.15 22.18
C PRO A 235 -22.96 26.75 21.04
N TYR A 236 -22.90 27.41 19.89
CA TYR A 236 -23.83 27.21 18.78
C TYR A 236 -23.20 26.50 17.57
N LEU A 237 -21.87 26.33 17.50
CA LEU A 237 -21.17 25.82 16.30
C LEU A 237 -21.79 24.55 15.70
N LYS A 238 -22.11 23.58 16.55
CA LYS A 238 -22.64 22.27 16.15
C LYS A 238 -24.17 22.18 16.17
N ASN A 239 -24.84 23.28 16.50
CA ASN A 239 -26.29 23.33 16.51
C ASN A 239 -26.81 23.21 15.07
N MET A 240 -27.92 22.49 14.88
CA MET A 240 -28.56 22.46 13.57
C MET A 240 -29.18 23.82 13.27
N VAL A 241 -29.05 24.25 12.02
CA VAL A 241 -29.75 25.43 11.49
C VAL A 241 -31.14 25.00 11.06
N LEU A 242 -32.16 25.67 11.60
CA LEU A 242 -33.57 25.39 11.35
C LEU A 242 -34.25 26.59 10.69
N TYR A 243 -35.24 26.32 9.86
CA TYR A 243 -36.22 27.32 9.42
C TYR A 243 -37.24 27.60 10.54
N PRO A 244 -38.02 28.69 10.45
CA PRO A 244 -39.00 29.06 11.48
C PRO A 244 -40.03 27.99 11.81
N ASP A 245 -40.38 27.15 10.83
CA ASP A 245 -41.31 26.02 10.98
C ASP A 245 -40.68 24.81 11.70
N GLY A 246 -39.40 24.89 12.08
CA GLY A 246 -38.64 23.83 12.70
C GLY A 246 -38.03 22.82 11.71
N SER A 247 -38.24 23.02 10.40
CA SER A 247 -37.65 22.15 9.39
C SER A 247 -36.15 22.39 9.21
N SER A 248 -35.47 21.36 8.71
CA SER A 248 -34.04 21.36 8.42
C SER A 248 -33.69 22.40 7.33
N SER A 249 -32.61 23.16 7.53
CA SER A 249 -32.16 24.18 6.57
C SER A 249 -31.55 23.63 5.27
N GLY A 250 -31.33 22.31 5.15
CA GLY A 250 -30.71 21.69 3.98
C GLY A 250 -31.60 20.64 3.31
N TYR A 251 -31.40 20.45 2.01
CA TYR A 251 -32.25 19.64 1.12
C TYR A 251 -32.18 18.13 1.42
N ASN A 252 -30.98 17.61 1.73
CA ASN A 252 -30.73 16.19 2.02
C ASN A 252 -30.13 15.94 3.41
N ARG A 253 -29.56 16.97 4.06
CA ARG A 253 -29.04 16.92 5.42
C ARG A 253 -29.17 18.29 6.08
N SER A 254 -29.34 18.33 7.39
CA SER A 254 -29.33 19.59 8.15
C SER A 254 -27.92 20.15 8.25
N TYR A 255 -27.78 21.46 8.05
CA TYR A 255 -26.49 22.12 8.25
C TYR A 255 -26.24 22.36 9.74
N GLN A 256 -25.00 22.19 10.17
CA GLN A 256 -24.52 22.72 11.43
C GLN A 256 -24.23 24.21 11.28
N PHE A 257 -24.35 24.97 12.37
CA PHE A 257 -24.22 26.43 12.29
C PHE A 257 -22.85 26.89 11.79
N PHE A 258 -21.77 26.18 12.07
CA PHE A 258 -20.47 26.56 11.50
C PHE A 258 -20.42 26.36 9.97
N GLU A 259 -21.16 25.37 9.44
CA GLU A 259 -21.09 25.00 8.03
C GLU A 259 -21.61 26.11 7.12
N ILE A 260 -22.59 26.92 7.56
CA ILE A 260 -23.11 28.02 6.73
C ILE A 260 -22.09 29.15 6.48
N PHE A 261 -20.91 29.07 7.10
CA PHE A 261 -19.80 29.99 6.89
C PHE A 261 -18.60 29.33 6.18
N THR A 262 -18.66 28.04 5.84
CA THR A 262 -17.54 27.25 5.31
C THR A 262 -16.84 27.98 4.16
N ARG A 263 -17.58 28.34 3.12
CA ARG A 263 -16.99 28.99 1.95
C ARG A 263 -16.41 30.36 2.27
N LEU A 264 -17.06 31.15 3.13
CA LEU A 264 -16.56 32.48 3.54
C LEU A 264 -15.19 32.40 4.22
N VAL A 265 -14.98 31.38 5.05
CA VAL A 265 -13.71 31.22 5.77
C VAL A 265 -12.63 30.65 4.85
N LEU A 266 -12.99 29.70 4.00
CA LEU A 266 -12.04 28.91 3.21
C LEU A 266 -11.66 29.57 1.87
N GLU A 267 -12.60 30.28 1.24
CA GLU A 267 -12.45 30.78 -0.13
C GLU A 267 -11.63 32.07 -0.17
N LYS A 268 -10.70 32.12 -1.12
CA LYS A 268 -10.06 33.33 -1.62
C LYS A 268 -10.05 33.20 -3.14
N ASN A 269 -10.63 34.17 -3.83
CA ASN A 269 -10.69 34.17 -5.27
C ASN A 269 -9.26 34.14 -5.84
N SER A 270 -8.94 33.09 -6.61
CA SER A 270 -7.59 32.88 -7.14
C SER A 270 -7.14 33.94 -8.15
N GLU A 271 -8.08 34.60 -8.83
CA GLU A 271 -7.80 35.60 -9.87
C GLU A 271 -7.68 37.01 -9.30
N THR A 272 -8.57 37.37 -8.37
CA THR A 272 -8.64 38.73 -7.82
C THR A 272 -8.00 38.87 -6.44
N GLY A 273 -7.71 37.75 -5.77
CA GLY A 273 -7.29 37.73 -4.36
C GLY A 273 -8.38 38.12 -3.37
N PHE A 274 -9.60 38.41 -3.84
CA PHE A 274 -10.71 38.84 -3.00
C PHE A 274 -11.16 37.72 -2.06
N LYS A 275 -11.37 38.08 -0.79
CA LYS A 275 -11.91 37.20 0.23
C LYS A 275 -13.04 37.91 0.95
N GLN A 276 -14.19 37.27 0.99
CA GLN A 276 -15.36 37.80 1.67
C GLN A 276 -15.28 37.50 3.18
N ASP A 277 -15.41 38.54 4.00
CA ASP A 277 -15.36 38.38 5.46
C ASP A 277 -16.65 37.79 6.04
N VAL A 278 -16.50 36.97 7.09
CA VAL A 278 -17.60 36.59 7.98
C VAL A 278 -17.86 37.77 8.92
N LYS A 279 -19.08 38.32 8.92
CA LYS A 279 -19.54 39.37 9.84
C LYS A 279 -20.65 38.86 10.75
N LEU A 280 -20.34 38.67 12.04
CA LEU A 280 -21.28 38.16 13.04
C LEU A 280 -21.40 39.11 14.23
N PHE A 281 -22.62 39.31 14.70
CA PHE A 281 -22.94 40.17 15.83
C PHE A 281 -23.85 39.44 16.83
N GLN A 282 -23.81 39.86 18.09
CA GLN A 282 -24.78 39.44 19.10
C GLN A 282 -25.55 40.67 19.59
N LYS A 283 -26.88 40.62 19.50
CA LYS A 283 -27.75 41.70 20.01
C LYS A 283 -29.03 41.09 20.58
N GLU A 284 -29.39 41.49 21.79
CA GLU A 284 -30.64 41.06 22.46
C GLU A 284 -30.80 39.52 22.50
N GLY A 285 -29.71 38.80 22.74
CA GLY A 285 -29.71 37.32 22.76
C GLY A 285 -29.79 36.64 21.40
N LYS A 286 -29.79 37.42 20.30
CA LYS A 286 -29.83 36.94 18.92
C LYS A 286 -28.44 36.98 18.29
N ILE A 287 -28.17 36.01 17.43
CA ILE A 287 -26.99 36.01 16.56
C ILE A 287 -27.40 36.63 15.23
N ILE A 288 -26.65 37.61 14.74
CA ILE A 288 -26.93 38.28 13.47
C ILE A 288 -25.76 38.01 12.53
N TRP A 289 -26.05 37.43 11.37
CA TRP A 289 -25.10 37.30 10.27
C TRP A 289 -25.39 38.36 9.22
N GLU A 290 -24.40 39.21 8.96
CA GLU A 290 -24.42 40.18 7.86
C GLU A 290 -23.65 39.63 6.66
N ILE A 291 -24.26 39.72 5.49
CA ILE A 291 -23.62 39.30 4.24
C ILE A 291 -24.05 40.14 3.04
N GLU A 292 -23.06 40.59 2.29
CA GLU A 292 -23.26 41.17 0.96
C GLU A 292 -23.32 40.04 -0.08
N TYR A 293 -24.39 40.00 -0.86
CA TYR A 293 -24.56 38.99 -1.89
C TYR A 293 -25.34 39.58 -3.06
N GLU A 294 -24.78 39.47 -4.28
CA GLU A 294 -25.36 40.04 -5.51
C GLU A 294 -25.62 41.55 -5.44
N GLY A 295 -24.77 42.29 -4.72
CA GLY A 295 -24.88 43.75 -4.56
C GLY A 295 -25.89 44.20 -3.50
N GLU A 296 -26.52 43.26 -2.78
CA GLU A 296 -27.50 43.53 -1.73
C GLU A 296 -26.95 43.11 -0.36
N THR A 297 -27.27 43.88 0.69
CA THR A 297 -26.91 43.53 2.07
C THR A 297 -28.02 42.74 2.75
N HIS A 298 -27.68 41.54 3.22
CA HIS A 298 -28.58 40.65 3.93
C HIS A 298 -28.20 40.59 5.41
N LEU A 299 -29.22 40.60 6.28
CA LEU A 299 -29.07 40.33 7.70
C LEU A 299 -29.94 39.13 8.06
N LEU A 300 -29.33 38.07 8.58
CA LEU A 300 -30.01 36.87 9.06
C LEU A 300 -29.93 36.83 10.59
N TYR A 301 -31.08 36.73 11.23
CA TYR A 301 -31.22 36.74 12.68
C TYR A 301 -31.54 35.33 13.15
N PHE A 302 -30.70 34.81 14.04
CA PHE A 302 -30.83 33.49 14.62
C PHE A 302 -31.12 33.57 16.10
N VAL A 303 -32.03 32.72 16.55
CA VAL A 303 -32.38 32.54 17.96
C VAL A 303 -32.09 31.10 18.38
N SER A 304 -31.72 30.91 19.64
CA SER A 304 -31.60 29.57 20.20
C SER A 304 -32.98 28.95 20.38
N TYR A 305 -33.15 27.71 19.92
CA TYR A 305 -34.35 26.92 20.16
C TYR A 305 -33.95 25.50 20.56
N LYS A 306 -34.18 25.13 21.82
CA LYS A 306 -33.69 23.89 22.43
C LYS A 306 -32.16 23.80 22.26
N SER A 307 -31.66 22.72 21.65
CA SER A 307 -30.25 22.51 21.30
C SER A 307 -29.86 23.00 19.90
N ASN A 308 -30.74 23.73 19.20
CA ASN A 308 -30.57 24.15 17.81
C ASN A 308 -30.60 25.69 17.67
N VAL A 309 -30.36 26.18 16.46
CA VAL A 309 -30.50 27.59 16.09
C VAL A 309 -31.53 27.74 14.99
N THR A 310 -32.49 28.62 15.20
CA THR A 310 -33.59 28.85 14.26
C THR A 310 -33.43 30.22 13.62
N LEU A 311 -33.57 30.28 12.29
CA LEU A 311 -33.72 31.53 11.57
C LEU A 311 -35.04 32.19 11.98
N GLU A 312 -34.97 33.31 12.69
CA GLU A 312 -36.14 34.06 13.13
C GLU A 312 -36.56 35.11 12.10
N LYS A 313 -35.58 35.75 11.46
CA LYS A 313 -35.79 36.88 10.57
C LYS A 313 -34.69 36.96 9.52
N ILE A 314 -35.05 37.38 8.31
CA ILE A 314 -34.09 37.83 7.29
C ILE A 314 -34.51 39.20 6.76
N SER A 315 -33.56 40.11 6.59
CA SER A 315 -33.78 41.38 5.91
C SER A 315 -32.80 41.58 4.77
N ARG A 316 -33.22 42.34 3.77
CA ARG A 316 -32.47 42.72 2.57
C ARG A 316 -32.54 44.23 2.42
N ASP A 317 -31.40 44.92 2.46
CA ASP A 317 -31.29 46.38 2.37
C ASP A 317 -32.27 47.11 3.30
N GLY A 318 -32.39 46.61 4.53
CA GLY A 318 -33.30 47.12 5.56
C GLY A 318 -34.75 46.63 5.47
N VAL A 319 -35.16 46.00 4.37
CA VAL A 319 -36.51 45.46 4.18
C VAL A 319 -36.59 44.04 4.74
N THR A 320 -37.52 43.79 5.67
CA THR A 320 -37.74 42.44 6.22
C THR A 320 -38.47 41.57 5.20
N LEU A 321 -37.96 40.36 4.94
CA LEU A 321 -38.58 39.42 4.03
C LEU A 321 -39.50 38.46 4.79
N SER A 322 -40.64 38.12 4.19
CA SER A 322 -41.55 37.10 4.73
C SER A 322 -40.85 35.74 4.78
N LEU A 323 -40.89 35.08 5.94
CA LEU A 323 -40.45 33.69 6.08
C LEU A 323 -41.58 32.68 5.86
N TYR A 324 -42.78 33.13 5.52
CA TYR A 324 -43.90 32.26 5.14
C TYR A 324 -43.96 32.13 3.61
N TYR A 325 -44.29 30.92 3.16
CA TYR A 325 -44.56 30.64 1.75
C TYR A 325 -45.80 31.43 1.31
N GLN A 326 -45.69 32.23 0.25
CA GLN A 326 -46.81 33.01 -0.26
C GLN A 326 -47.22 32.50 -1.66
N PRO A 327 -48.49 32.69 -2.07
CA PRO A 327 -48.98 32.25 -3.38
C PRO A 327 -48.19 32.84 -4.57
N ASN A 328 -47.55 34.00 -4.38
CA ASN A 328 -46.77 34.70 -5.41
C ASN A 328 -45.25 34.46 -5.30
N GLY A 329 -44.81 33.54 -4.44
CA GLY A 329 -43.40 33.16 -4.35
C GLY A 329 -42.93 32.75 -2.95
N CYS A 330 -41.73 32.18 -2.94
CA CYS A 330 -40.99 31.82 -1.75
C CYS A 330 -39.97 32.94 -1.46
N HIS A 331 -40.25 33.80 -0.47
CA HIS A 331 -39.40 34.96 -0.18
C HIS A 331 -38.22 34.60 0.74
N GLY A 332 -38.20 35.08 1.99
CA GLY A 332 -37.04 35.00 2.87
C GLY A 332 -36.49 33.58 3.08
N VAL A 333 -37.35 32.55 3.08
CA VAL A 333 -36.91 31.15 3.17
C VAL A 333 -36.07 30.74 1.96
N CYS A 334 -36.50 31.03 0.73
CA CYS A 334 -35.68 30.71 -0.46
C CYS A 334 -34.39 31.50 -0.50
N ARG A 335 -34.42 32.78 -0.08
CA ARG A 335 -33.19 33.58 -0.02
C ARG A 335 -32.21 33.00 1.00
N SER A 336 -32.69 32.63 2.19
CA SER A 336 -31.85 31.96 3.19
C SER A 336 -31.33 30.60 2.72
N SER A 337 -32.16 29.79 2.05
CA SER A 337 -31.77 28.52 1.45
C SER A 337 -30.67 28.69 0.42
N HIS A 338 -30.79 29.72 -0.45
CA HIS A 338 -29.76 30.04 -1.43
C HIS A 338 -28.45 30.46 -0.76
N LEU A 339 -28.50 31.31 0.28
CA LEU A 339 -27.31 31.72 1.02
C LEU A 339 -26.64 30.53 1.71
N TYR A 340 -27.41 29.68 2.42
CA TYR A 340 -26.87 28.48 3.05
C TYR A 340 -26.26 27.54 2.01
N GLY A 341 -26.95 27.24 0.91
CA GLY A 341 -26.43 26.39 -0.16
C GLY A 341 -25.14 26.94 -0.78
N ARG A 342 -25.05 28.26 -0.98
CA ARG A 342 -23.86 28.90 -1.53
C ARG A 342 -22.65 28.80 -0.59
N PHE A 343 -22.86 29.06 0.70
CA PHE A 343 -21.75 29.22 1.65
C PHE A 343 -21.41 27.98 2.47
N THR A 344 -22.21 26.90 2.36
CA THR A 344 -21.89 25.58 2.96
C THR A 344 -20.95 24.73 2.13
N ALA A 345 -20.89 24.93 0.82
CA ALA A 345 -20.03 24.14 -0.05
C ALA A 345 -18.54 24.48 0.14
N TYR A 346 -17.68 23.46 0.14
CA TYR A 346 -16.24 23.68 0.02
C TYR A 346 -15.91 24.38 -1.31
N PRO A 347 -15.00 25.36 -1.32
CA PRO A 347 -14.54 25.98 -2.55
C PRO A 347 -13.72 24.99 -3.39
N LEU A 348 -13.48 25.34 -4.65
CA LEU A 348 -12.54 24.60 -5.49
C LEU A 348 -11.13 24.69 -4.91
N TRP A 349 -10.28 23.70 -5.16
CA TRP A 349 -8.91 23.69 -4.63
C TRP A 349 -8.10 24.91 -5.02
N LYS A 350 -8.28 25.43 -6.24
CA LYS A 350 -7.60 26.65 -6.69
C LYS A 350 -7.99 27.89 -5.87
N ASP A 351 -9.18 27.89 -5.28
CA ASP A 351 -9.74 29.00 -4.52
C ASP A 351 -9.65 28.78 -3.00
N LEU A 352 -8.96 27.72 -2.54
CA LEU A 352 -8.65 27.51 -1.13
C LEU A 352 -7.51 28.44 -0.71
N ASP A 353 -7.73 29.24 0.32
CA ASP A 353 -6.72 30.14 0.89
C ASP A 353 -5.72 29.38 1.79
N THR A 354 -4.97 28.45 1.21
CA THR A 354 -4.13 27.50 1.96
C THR A 354 -3.12 28.19 2.88
N ASP A 355 -2.50 29.28 2.44
CA ASP A 355 -1.55 30.06 3.24
C ASP A 355 -2.19 30.61 4.52
N PHE A 356 -3.39 31.18 4.40
CA PHE A 356 -4.15 31.67 5.54
C PHE A 356 -4.56 30.52 6.44
N LEU A 357 -5.09 29.43 5.89
CA LEU A 357 -5.58 28.29 6.66
C LEU A 357 -4.46 27.59 7.43
N ASP A 358 -3.26 27.49 6.86
CA ASP A 358 -2.11 26.87 7.52
C ASP A 358 -1.42 27.81 8.53
N SER A 359 -1.75 29.10 8.54
CA SER A 359 -1.18 30.08 9.48
C SER A 359 -1.67 29.93 10.93
N PHE A 360 -2.80 29.25 11.15
CA PHE A 360 -3.38 29.04 12.49
C PHE A 360 -3.71 27.57 12.75
N LYS A 361 -3.62 27.15 14.01
CA LYS A 361 -3.70 25.73 14.42
C LYS A 361 -5.09 25.31 14.88
#